data_AF-A0A7S2IMM3-F1
#
_entry.id   AF-A0A7S2IMM3-F1
#
_cell.length_a   1.000
_cell.length_b   1.000
_cell.length_c   1.000
_cell.angle_alpha   90.00
_cell.angle_beta   90.00
_cell.angle_gamma   90.00
#
_symmetry.space_group_name_H-M   'P 1'
#
loop_
_entity.id
_entity.type
_entity.pdbx_description
1 polymer ?
#
loop_
_entity_poly.entity_id
_entity_poly.type
_entity_poly.pdbx_seq_one_letter_code
_entity_poly.pdbx_strand_id
1 'polypeptide(L)'
;CGMVHMDIKPEHFMHFEGEFRLIDFDSALKEGKSVMTYRFTREFMSPEVARAEKLQEPLTVSRAIDVWACGLTLFHLFTGESLEFTKEQLASDIEDLDRIVDEKLEQSSALDTAVKRNRHLLPIKGIVRGMLTADPSRRSNNLNRLLHQHTFFLNPKTTT
;
A
#
# COMPACT_ATOMS: atom_id res chain seq x y z
N CYS A 1 -1.41 0.65 19.08
CA CYS A 1 -1.21 -0.81 19.19
C CYS A 1 -0.08 -1.23 18.24
N GLY A 2 0.93 -1.95 18.72
CA GLY A 2 2.11 -2.38 17.95
C GLY A 2 1.84 -3.57 17.02
N MET A 3 0.72 -3.56 16.30
CA MET A 3 0.29 -4.63 15.40
C MET A 3 0.44 -4.21 13.94
N VAL A 4 0.73 -5.17 13.09
CA VAL A 4 0.79 -5.11 11.62
C VAL A 4 -0.28 -6.06 11.10
N HIS A 5 -1.16 -5.60 10.21
CA HIS A 5 -2.32 -6.34 9.73
C HIS A 5 -1.93 -7.52 8.84
N MET A 6 -0.88 -7.37 8.04
CA MET A 6 -0.34 -8.38 7.11
C MET A 6 -1.25 -8.73 5.91
N ASP A 7 -2.45 -8.16 5.83
CA ASP A 7 -3.41 -8.47 4.77
C ASP A 7 -4.32 -7.27 4.45
N ILE A 8 -3.71 -6.11 4.25
CA ILE A 8 -4.44 -4.92 3.78
C ILE A 8 -4.78 -5.09 2.30
N LYS A 9 -6.08 -4.98 1.99
CA LYS A 9 -6.63 -5.05 0.62
C LYS A 9 -8.03 -4.43 0.58
N PRO A 10 -8.55 -4.05 -0.60
CA PRO A 10 -9.86 -3.41 -0.73
C PRO A 10 -11.00 -4.16 -0.03
N GLU A 11 -11.00 -5.49 -0.07
CA GLU A 11 -12.05 -6.35 0.50
C GLU A 11 -12.14 -6.23 2.02
N HIS A 12 -11.07 -5.79 2.69
CA HIS A 12 -11.01 -5.62 4.13
C HIS A 12 -11.37 -4.20 4.59
N PHE A 13 -11.77 -3.30 3.67
CA PHE A 13 -12.35 -2.01 4.02
C PHE A 13 -13.87 -2.05 3.87
N MET A 14 -14.58 -1.98 5.00
CA MET A 14 -16.03 -1.89 5.02
C MET A 14 -16.46 -0.44 5.19
N HIS A 15 -17.42 0.02 4.39
CA HIS A 15 -18.07 1.30 4.60
C HIS A 15 -19.30 1.12 5.50
N PHE A 16 -19.30 1.74 6.67
CA PHE A 16 -20.38 1.66 7.65
C PHE A 16 -20.57 3.02 8.32
N GLU A 17 -21.80 3.53 8.28
CA GLU A 17 -22.18 4.82 8.89
C GLU A 17 -21.33 6.03 8.42
N GLY A 18 -20.99 6.07 7.13
CA GLY A 18 -20.21 7.17 6.55
C GLY A 18 -18.69 7.07 6.78
N GLU A 19 -18.24 6.01 7.46
CA GLU A 19 -16.83 5.80 7.78
C GLU A 19 -16.32 4.50 7.18
N PHE A 20 -15.04 4.49 6.80
CA PHE A 20 -14.34 3.26 6.43
C PHE A 20 -13.75 2.58 7.67
N ARG A 21 -14.02 1.29 7.81
CA ARG A 21 -13.50 0.45 8.90
C ARG A 21 -12.69 -0.70 8.31
N LEU A 22 -11.49 -0.88 8.83
CA LEU A 22 -10.67 -2.05 8.53
C LEU A 22 -11.21 -3.26 9.32
N ILE A 23 -11.40 -4.38 8.64
CA ILE A 23 -11.86 -5.66 9.20
C ILE A 23 -10.81 -6.75 8.97
N ASP A 24 -11.07 -7.94 9.52
CA ASP A 24 -10.28 -9.17 9.29
C ASP A 24 -8.82 -9.13 9.81
N PHE A 25 -8.67 -9.05 11.14
CA PHE A 25 -7.37 -9.01 11.83
C PHE A 25 -6.71 -10.39 12.03
N ASP A 26 -7.21 -11.43 11.36
CA ASP A 26 -6.77 -12.81 11.55
C ASP A 26 -5.30 -13.05 11.18
N SER A 27 -4.79 -12.25 10.25
CA SER A 27 -3.40 -12.29 9.79
C SER A 27 -2.47 -11.41 10.64
N ALA A 28 -3.02 -10.64 11.59
CA ALA A 28 -2.26 -9.60 12.28
C ALA A 28 -1.17 -10.17 13.19
N LEU A 29 0.01 -9.55 13.12
CA LEU A 29 1.19 -9.92 13.90
C LEU A 29 1.75 -8.72 14.65
N LYS A 30 2.45 -8.98 15.76
CA LYS A 30 3.14 -7.94 16.51
C LYS A 30 4.36 -7.44 15.73
N GLU A 31 4.51 -6.12 15.63
CA GLU A 31 5.68 -5.47 15.06
C GLU A 31 6.98 -5.91 15.77
N GLY A 32 8.03 -6.14 14.99
CA GLY A 32 9.32 -6.67 15.46
C GLY A 32 9.36 -8.17 15.69
N LYS A 33 8.23 -8.90 15.56
CA LYS A 33 8.22 -10.36 15.66
C LYS A 33 8.91 -10.98 14.45
N SER A 34 9.80 -11.94 14.68
CA SER A 34 10.36 -12.79 13.62
C SER A 34 9.48 -14.04 13.46
N VAL A 35 9.05 -14.35 12.23
CA VAL A 35 8.11 -15.46 11.95
C VAL A 35 8.51 -16.25 10.70
N MET A 36 8.35 -17.58 10.76
CA MET A 36 8.50 -18.48 9.60
C MET A 36 7.20 -18.73 8.83
N THR A 37 6.06 -18.52 9.49
CA THR A 37 4.73 -18.81 8.92
C THR A 37 3.81 -17.64 9.22
N TYR A 38 3.15 -17.14 8.19
CA TYR A 38 2.28 -15.98 8.21
C TYR A 38 1.28 -16.07 7.05
N ARG A 39 0.18 -15.32 7.15
CA ARG A 39 -0.88 -15.25 6.13
C ARG A 39 -0.85 -13.87 5.47
N PHE A 40 -1.04 -13.84 4.17
CA PHE A 40 -1.11 -12.63 3.35
C PHE A 40 -1.73 -12.96 1.98
N THR A 41 -2.28 -11.96 1.31
CA THR A 41 -2.75 -12.05 -0.08
C THR A 41 -1.62 -11.71 -1.05
N ARG A 42 -1.38 -12.56 -2.07
CA ARG A 42 -0.16 -12.47 -2.92
C ARG A 42 -0.12 -11.19 -3.74
N GLU A 43 -1.28 -10.71 -4.16
CA GLU A 43 -1.49 -9.52 -4.97
C GLU A 43 -1.09 -8.24 -4.23
N PHE A 44 -1.10 -8.28 -2.89
CA PHE A 44 -0.74 -7.15 -2.02
C PHE A 44 0.61 -7.36 -1.30
N MET A 45 1.34 -8.41 -1.68
CA MET A 45 2.61 -8.81 -1.06
C MET A 45 3.66 -7.71 -1.21
N SER A 46 4.34 -7.42 -0.09
CA SER A 46 5.44 -6.45 -0.10
C SER A 46 6.78 -7.08 -0.51
N PRO A 47 7.77 -6.28 -0.92
CA PRO A 47 9.07 -6.77 -1.38
C PRO A 47 9.83 -7.58 -0.31
N GLU A 48 9.81 -7.11 0.94
CA GLU A 48 10.44 -7.81 2.05
C GLU A 48 9.77 -9.15 2.37
N VAL A 49 8.45 -9.28 2.15
CA VAL A 49 7.74 -10.57 2.26
C VAL A 49 8.17 -11.49 1.12
N ALA A 50 8.19 -11.00 -0.12
CA ALA A 50 8.61 -11.78 -1.29
C ALA A 50 10.06 -12.29 -1.16
N ARG A 51 10.97 -11.47 -0.60
CA ARG A 51 12.36 -11.86 -0.33
C ARG A 51 12.45 -12.95 0.74
N ALA A 52 11.76 -12.79 1.87
CA ALA A 52 11.71 -13.82 2.91
C ALA A 52 11.18 -15.16 2.37
N GLU A 53 10.10 -15.13 1.59
CA GLU A 53 9.52 -16.28 0.88
C GLU A 53 10.46 -16.90 -0.17
N LYS A 54 11.34 -16.13 -0.80
CA LYS A 54 12.29 -16.61 -1.82
C LYS A 54 13.51 -17.25 -1.16
N LEU A 55 14.03 -16.64 -0.10
CA LEU A 55 15.21 -17.10 0.64
C LEU A 55 14.88 -18.18 1.68
N GLN A 56 13.59 -18.41 1.95
CA GLN A 56 13.11 -19.30 3.02
C GLN A 56 13.63 -18.86 4.40
N GLU A 57 13.67 -17.55 4.62
CA GLU A 57 14.16 -16.92 5.85
C GLU A 57 13.01 -16.40 6.72
N PRO A 58 13.23 -16.26 8.04
CA PRO A 58 12.25 -15.64 8.90
C PRO A 58 11.94 -14.19 8.47
N LEU A 59 10.66 -13.86 8.36
CA LEU A 59 10.20 -12.50 8.14
C LEU A 59 10.24 -11.73 9.46
N THR A 60 10.90 -10.57 9.48
CA THR A 60 10.75 -9.59 10.57
C THR A 60 9.57 -8.70 10.28
N VAL A 61 8.51 -8.82 11.08
CA VAL A 61 7.25 -8.09 10.91
C VAL A 61 7.49 -6.59 11.13
N SER A 62 7.12 -5.77 10.14
CA SER A 62 7.25 -4.32 10.15
C SER A 62 6.01 -3.66 9.59
N ARG A 63 5.64 -2.49 10.13
CA ARG A 63 4.54 -1.68 9.58
C ARG A 63 4.71 -1.31 8.12
N ALA A 64 5.95 -1.27 7.62
CA ALA A 64 6.21 -1.00 6.21
C ALA A 64 5.47 -1.98 5.28
N ILE A 65 5.25 -3.22 5.72
CA ILE A 65 4.49 -4.25 4.98
C ILE A 65 3.07 -3.73 4.69
N ASP A 66 2.36 -3.26 5.71
CA ASP A 66 1.02 -2.69 5.54
C ASP A 66 1.05 -1.42 4.70
N VAL A 67 2.09 -0.59 4.81
CA VAL A 67 2.21 0.65 4.00
C VAL A 67 2.29 0.32 2.51
N TRP A 68 3.02 -0.72 2.12
CA TRP A 68 3.06 -1.18 0.72
C TRP A 68 1.69 -1.65 0.25
N ALA A 69 1.05 -2.53 1.02
CA ALA A 69 -0.27 -3.07 0.70
C ALA A 69 -1.36 -1.97 0.64
N CYS A 70 -1.28 -0.96 1.50
CA CYS A 70 -2.09 0.25 1.42
C CYS A 70 -1.86 1.02 0.11
N GLY A 71 -0.62 1.11 -0.39
CA GLY A 71 -0.31 1.77 -1.66
C GLY A 71 -1.00 1.12 -2.85
N LEU A 72 -0.97 -0.22 -2.90
CA LEU A 72 -1.69 -1.02 -3.90
C LEU A 72 -3.21 -0.90 -3.75
N THR A 73 -3.71 -0.93 -2.52
CA THR A 73 -5.13 -0.74 -2.22
C THR A 73 -5.62 0.64 -2.67
N LEU A 74 -4.88 1.71 -2.37
CA LEU A 74 -5.25 3.06 -2.80
C LEU A 74 -5.24 3.17 -4.32
N PHE A 75 -4.22 2.65 -4.99
CA PHE A 75 -4.21 2.60 -6.45
C PHE A 75 -5.49 1.94 -6.97
N HIS A 76 -5.83 0.75 -6.47
CA HIS A 76 -7.02 0.03 -6.87
C HIS A 76 -8.33 0.81 -6.66
N LEU A 77 -8.49 1.44 -5.49
CA LEU A 77 -9.69 2.22 -5.19
C LEU A 77 -9.85 3.45 -6.09
N PHE A 78 -8.76 4.07 -6.54
CA PHE A 78 -8.82 5.28 -7.38
C PHE A 78 -8.91 4.99 -8.88
N THR A 79 -8.33 3.88 -9.34
CA THR A 79 -8.27 3.55 -10.77
C THR A 79 -9.27 2.47 -11.18
N GLY A 80 -9.68 1.62 -10.24
CA GLY A 80 -10.39 0.37 -10.52
C GLY A 80 -9.49 -0.72 -11.13
N GLU A 81 -8.17 -0.49 -11.21
CA GLU A 81 -7.17 -1.41 -11.77
C GLU A 81 -6.27 -2.00 -10.66
N SER A 82 -5.54 -3.07 -10.97
CA SER A 82 -4.56 -3.65 -10.04
C SER A 82 -3.14 -3.44 -10.57
N LEU A 83 -2.22 -3.01 -9.69
CA LEU A 83 -0.78 -3.01 -9.97
C LEU A 83 -0.21 -4.38 -9.63
N GLU A 84 0.00 -5.21 -10.64
CA GLU A 84 0.49 -6.57 -10.45
C GLU A 84 2.02 -6.64 -10.53
N PHE A 85 2.62 -7.39 -9.62
CA PHE A 85 4.05 -7.70 -9.59
C PHE A 85 4.25 -9.20 -9.45
N THR A 86 5.20 -9.76 -10.19
CA THR A 86 5.61 -11.15 -9.95
C THR A 86 6.46 -11.24 -8.68
N LYS A 87 6.56 -12.43 -8.09
CA LYS A 87 7.42 -12.67 -6.93
C LYS A 87 8.88 -12.34 -7.25
N GLU A 88 9.31 -12.61 -8.48
CA GLU A 88 10.67 -12.35 -8.96
C GLU A 88 10.95 -10.85 -9.04
N GLN A 89 9.97 -10.05 -9.51
CA GLN A 89 10.06 -8.59 -9.52
C GLN A 89 10.13 -8.05 -8.09
N LEU A 90 9.23 -8.48 -7.21
CA LEU A 90 9.22 -8.02 -5.81
C LEU A 90 10.52 -8.39 -5.06
N ALA A 91 11.14 -9.52 -5.42
CA ALA A 91 12.37 -9.99 -4.82
C ALA A 91 13.65 -9.54 -5.55
N SER A 92 13.56 -8.62 -6.52
CA SER A 92 14.74 -8.03 -7.17
C SER A 92 15.45 -7.03 -6.25
N ASP A 93 16.56 -6.49 -6.73
CA ASP A 93 17.26 -5.40 -6.06
C ASP A 93 16.38 -4.15 -5.97
N ILE A 94 16.66 -3.32 -4.95
CA ILE A 94 15.83 -2.15 -4.59
C ILE A 94 15.68 -1.17 -5.76
N GLU A 95 16.78 -0.86 -6.45
CA GLU A 95 16.78 0.10 -7.56
C GLU A 95 15.98 -0.42 -8.76
N ASP A 96 16.09 -1.71 -9.07
CA ASP A 96 15.32 -2.34 -10.13
C ASP A 96 13.83 -2.35 -9.82
N LEU A 97 13.46 -2.66 -8.57
CA LEU A 97 12.06 -2.66 -8.19
C LEU A 97 11.47 -1.24 -8.18
N ASP A 98 12.21 -0.24 -7.68
CA ASP A 98 11.78 1.16 -7.73
C ASP A 98 11.55 1.60 -9.20
N ARG A 99 12.43 1.19 -10.13
CA ARG A 99 12.24 1.45 -11.57
C ARG A 99 11.01 0.74 -12.14
N ILE A 100 10.77 -0.53 -11.79
CA ILE A 100 9.59 -1.29 -12.24
C ILE A 100 8.30 -0.64 -11.74
N VAL A 101 8.28 -0.19 -10.48
CA VAL A 101 7.13 0.53 -9.90
C VAL A 101 6.87 1.81 -10.68
N ASP A 102 7.90 2.61 -10.95
CA ASP A 102 7.78 3.85 -11.71
C ASP A 102 7.26 3.60 -13.13
N GLU A 103 7.83 2.63 -13.85
CA GLU A 103 7.38 2.24 -15.19
C GLU A 103 5.89 1.84 -15.21
N LYS A 104 5.45 1.03 -14.24
CA LYS A 104 4.04 0.60 -14.14
C LYS A 104 3.09 1.75 -13.80
N LEU A 105 3.50 2.65 -12.90
CA LEU A 105 2.70 3.83 -12.55
C LEU A 105 2.57 4.82 -13.71
N GLU A 106 3.62 4.98 -14.52
CA GLU A 106 3.58 5.82 -15.72
C GLU A 106 2.76 5.20 -16.86
N GLN A 107 2.69 3.87 -16.94
CA GLN A 107 1.88 3.16 -17.95
C GLN A 107 0.38 3.13 -17.61
N SER A 108 -0.02 3.34 -16.34
CA SER A 108 -1.43 3.35 -15.96
C SER A 108 -2.14 4.64 -16.39
N SER A 109 -2.75 4.59 -17.57
CA SER A 109 -3.62 5.66 -18.07
C SER A 109 -4.85 5.92 -17.18
N ALA A 110 -5.24 4.94 -16.36
CA ALA A 110 -6.37 5.06 -15.43
C ALA A 110 -6.07 6.04 -14.30
N LEU A 111 -4.84 6.07 -13.79
CA LEU A 111 -4.44 7.04 -12.77
C LEU A 111 -4.51 8.47 -13.31
N ASP A 112 -3.99 8.70 -14.51
CA ASP A 112 -4.09 9.99 -15.19
C ASP A 112 -5.55 10.38 -15.47
N THR A 113 -6.39 9.41 -15.84
CA THR A 113 -7.82 9.61 -16.06
C THR A 113 -8.54 9.98 -14.77
N ALA A 114 -8.24 9.31 -13.65
CA ALA A 114 -8.79 9.61 -12.34
C ALA A 114 -8.42 11.04 -11.89
N VAL A 115 -7.16 11.43 -12.06
CA VAL A 115 -6.67 12.79 -11.78
C VAL A 115 -7.34 13.85 -12.67
N LYS A 116 -7.55 13.55 -13.96
CA LYS A 116 -8.28 14.44 -14.88
C LYS A 116 -9.74 14.63 -14.46
N ARG A 117 -10.41 13.57 -13.99
CA ARG A 117 -11.80 13.61 -13.49
C ARG A 117 -11.92 14.35 -12.16
N ASN A 118 -10.92 14.22 -11.29
CA ASN A 118 -10.90 14.89 -10.00
C ASN A 118 -9.51 15.45 -9.69
N ARG A 119 -9.33 16.76 -9.92
CA ARG A 119 -8.03 17.43 -9.71
C ARG A 119 -7.55 17.40 -8.26
N HIS A 120 -8.42 17.13 -7.28
CA HIS A 120 -7.97 16.93 -5.90
C HIS A 120 -7.10 15.67 -5.73
N LEU A 121 -7.16 14.74 -6.69
CA LEU A 121 -6.31 13.56 -6.75
C LEU A 121 -4.93 13.84 -7.36
N LEU A 122 -4.61 15.06 -7.83
CA LEU A 122 -3.26 15.40 -8.35
C LEU A 122 -2.08 14.85 -7.53
N PRO A 123 -2.12 14.82 -6.19
CA PRO A 123 -1.02 14.29 -5.39
C PRO A 123 -0.97 12.77 -5.30
N ILE A 124 -2.05 12.05 -5.67
CA ILE A 124 -2.21 10.62 -5.40
C ILE A 124 -1.11 9.78 -6.03
N LYS A 125 -0.60 10.19 -7.19
CA LYS A 125 0.50 9.49 -7.87
C LYS A 125 1.77 9.51 -7.03
N GLY A 126 2.13 10.67 -6.47
CA GLY A 126 3.30 10.80 -5.58
C GLY A 126 3.11 10.07 -4.25
N ILE A 127 1.87 10.03 -3.75
CA ILE A 127 1.48 9.29 -2.55
C ILE A 127 1.67 7.79 -2.76
N VAL A 128 1.04 7.23 -3.78
CA VAL A 128 1.10 5.80 -4.11
C VAL A 128 2.55 5.43 -4.37
N ARG A 129 3.31 6.22 -5.14
CA ARG A 129 4.74 6.01 -5.36
C ARG A 129 5.56 5.97 -4.06
N GLY A 130 5.30 6.88 -3.13
CA GLY A 130 5.98 6.89 -1.83
C GLY A 130 5.67 5.66 -0.96
N MET A 131 4.45 5.13 -1.06
CA MET A 131 4.04 3.90 -0.37
C MET A 131 4.58 2.64 -1.04
N LEU A 132 4.80 2.69 -2.36
CA LEU A 132 5.38 1.62 -3.17
C LEU A 132 6.91 1.76 -3.35
N THR A 133 7.59 2.45 -2.44
CA THR A 133 9.05 2.47 -2.40
C THR A 133 9.58 1.10 -1.94
N ALA A 134 10.49 0.51 -2.71
CA ALA A 134 10.99 -0.84 -2.50
C ALA A 134 11.68 -1.01 -1.14
N ASP A 135 12.49 -0.03 -0.74
CA ASP A 135 13.17 0.01 0.54
C ASP A 135 12.19 0.35 1.69
N PRO A 136 11.92 -0.57 2.63
CA PRO A 136 10.97 -0.34 3.71
C PRO A 136 11.37 0.80 4.64
N SER A 137 12.66 1.15 4.75
CA SER A 137 13.14 2.25 5.59
C SER A 137 12.92 3.63 4.97
N ARG A 138 12.85 3.70 3.64
CA ARG A 138 12.56 4.92 2.87
C ARG A 138 11.08 5.04 2.49
N ARG A 139 10.30 3.96 2.67
CA ARG A 139 8.87 3.89 2.35
C ARG A 139 8.08 4.91 3.16
N SER A 140 7.40 5.82 2.46
CA SER A 140 6.69 6.92 3.08
C SER A 140 5.46 6.40 3.84
N ASN A 141 5.47 6.56 5.16
CA ASN A 141 4.30 6.35 6.02
C ASN A 141 3.56 7.66 6.34
N ASN A 142 3.93 8.76 5.68
CA ASN A 142 3.58 10.12 6.06
C ASN A 142 2.15 10.51 5.61
N LEU A 143 1.16 9.67 5.93
CA LEU A 143 -0.26 9.95 5.80
C LEU A 143 -0.64 11.30 6.44
N ASN A 144 -0.01 11.74 7.53
CA ASN A 144 -0.30 13.05 8.13
C ASN A 144 0.19 14.24 7.30
N ARG A 145 1.34 14.14 6.63
CA ARG A 145 1.79 15.18 5.68
C ARG A 145 0.86 15.25 4.48
N LEU A 146 0.37 14.08 4.07
CA LEU A 146 -0.65 13.83 3.06
C LEU A 146 -2.02 14.45 3.40
N LEU A 147 -2.49 14.28 4.64
CA LEU A 147 -3.77 14.80 5.13
C LEU A 147 -3.71 16.32 5.32
N HIS A 148 -2.59 16.89 5.81
CA HIS A 148 -2.48 18.33 6.07
C HIS A 148 -2.05 19.20 4.87
N GLN A 149 -1.42 18.63 3.85
CA GLN A 149 -1.03 19.38 2.64
C GLN A 149 -2.03 19.27 1.48
N HIS A 150 -2.99 18.33 1.57
CA HIS A 150 -3.97 18.12 0.51
C HIS A 150 -5.37 18.40 1.02
N THR A 151 -5.95 19.48 0.50
CA THR A 151 -7.35 19.89 0.72
C THR A 151 -8.37 18.79 0.44
N PHE A 152 -7.99 17.73 -0.29
CA PHE A 152 -8.79 16.53 -0.50
C PHE A 152 -9.21 15.84 0.81
N PHE A 153 -8.32 15.81 1.82
CA PHE A 153 -8.59 15.13 3.10
C PHE A 153 -8.92 16.10 4.25
N LEU A 154 -8.89 17.41 4.00
CA LEU A 154 -9.17 18.45 5.01
C LEU A 154 -10.60 18.99 4.97
N ASN A 155 -11.53 18.29 4.32
CA ASN A 155 -12.92 18.73 4.28
C ASN A 155 -13.85 17.83 5.12
N PRO A 156 -13.82 17.93 6.46
CA PRO A 156 -14.93 17.47 7.29
C PRO A 156 -16.03 18.53 7.28
N LYS A 157 -16.67 18.77 6.13
CA LYS A 157 -17.88 19.60 5.99
C LYS A 157 -18.65 19.03 4.80
N THR A 158 -19.89 18.60 4.86
CA THR A 158 -21.02 18.94 5.73
C THR A 158 -22.14 17.99 5.33
N THR A 159 -22.81 17.34 6.28
CA THR A 159 -24.19 16.92 6.05
C THR A 159 -24.98 17.23 7.31
N THR A 160 -26.01 18.02 7.09
CA THR A 160 -27.04 18.56 7.98
C THR A 160 -27.55 17.62 9.05
#